data_AF-A0A7C8ZYF7-F1
#
_entry.id   AF-A0A7C8ZYF7-F1
#
_cell.length_a   1.000
_cell.length_b   1.000
_cell.length_c   1.000
_cell.angle_alpha   90.00
_cell.angle_beta   90.00
_cell.angle_gamma   90.00
#
_symmetry.space_group_name_H-M   'P 1'
#
loop_
_entity.id
_entity.type
_entity.pdbx_description
1 polymer ?
#
loop_
_entity_poly.entity_id
_entity_poly.type
_entity_poly.pdbx_seq_one_letter_code
_entity_poly.pdbx_strand_id
1 'polypeptide(L)'
;PDGMEKVIDFVHRRYPNTTIYVTENGYNPKGRSLLLDPDRIEYYKAYLAALSKAMRKGAQAKGYFAWSFMDNFEWLQGYEGAYGLYYVNRTTLERTPKVSASWYADFIADRRPRNGGTSTNLNQFSLSEVVKPATSTTSKA
;
A
#
# COMPACT_ATOMS: atom_id res chain seq x y z
N PRO A 1 2.97 13.45 -2.54
CA PRO A 1 1.74 13.53 -1.71
C PRO A 1 0.87 14.77 -2.01
N ASP A 2 1.43 15.99 -1.96
CA ASP A 2 0.67 17.24 -2.19
C ASP A 2 -0.09 17.28 -3.53
N GLY A 3 0.47 16.66 -4.57
CA GLY A 3 -0.19 16.52 -5.87
C GLY A 3 -1.52 15.78 -5.79
N MET A 4 -1.63 14.75 -4.93
CA MET A 4 -2.89 14.03 -4.68
C MET A 4 -3.96 14.99 -4.13
N GLU A 5 -3.63 15.75 -3.09
CA GLU A 5 -4.57 16.72 -2.51
C GLU A 5 -5.01 17.75 -3.57
N LYS A 6 -4.05 18.32 -4.32
CA LYS A 6 -4.31 19.35 -5.34
C LYS A 6 -5.20 18.83 -6.47
N VAL A 7 -4.96 17.61 -6.98
CA VAL A 7 -5.77 17.02 -8.06
C VAL A 7 -7.18 16.71 -7.58
N ILE A 8 -7.33 16.12 -6.39
CA ILE A 8 -8.65 15.79 -5.85
C ILE A 8 -9.45 17.06 -5.58
N ASP A 9 -8.82 18.09 -5.02
CA ASP A 9 -9.43 19.40 -4.79
C ASP A 9 -9.79 20.11 -6.10
N PHE A 10 -8.94 20.02 -7.12
CA PHE A 10 -9.26 20.53 -8.46
C PHE A 10 -10.51 19.85 -9.04
N VAL A 11 -10.58 18.52 -9.01
CA VAL A 11 -11.75 17.79 -9.52
C VAL A 11 -13.01 18.17 -8.73
N HIS A 12 -12.90 18.24 -7.40
CA HIS A 12 -14.02 18.64 -6.53
C HIS A 12 -14.56 20.03 -6.85
N ARG A 13 -13.69 21.02 -7.04
CA ARG A 13 -14.08 22.41 -7.37
C ARG A 13 -14.58 22.55 -8.80
N ARG A 14 -13.97 21.84 -9.74
CA ARG A 14 -14.28 21.95 -11.18
C ARG A 14 -15.53 21.17 -11.59
N TYR A 15 -15.82 20.07 -10.88
CA TYR A 15 -16.93 19.16 -11.13
C TYR A 15 -17.69 18.87 -9.82
N PRO A 16 -18.59 19.76 -9.41
CA PRO A 16 -19.36 19.61 -8.17
C PRO A 16 -20.13 18.28 -8.12
N ASN A 17 -20.29 17.73 -6.91
CA ASN A 17 -20.99 16.45 -6.66
C ASN A 17 -20.39 15.20 -7.34
N THR A 18 -19.16 15.29 -7.84
CA THR A 18 -18.47 14.14 -8.41
C THR A 18 -17.99 13.20 -7.32
N THR A 19 -18.41 11.93 -7.39
CA THR A 19 -17.84 10.86 -6.57
C THR A 19 -16.48 10.44 -7.16
N ILE A 20 -15.44 10.40 -6.31
CA ILE A 20 -14.07 10.12 -6.76
C ILE A 20 -13.62 8.75 -6.24
N TYR A 21 -13.00 7.97 -7.12
CA TYR A 21 -12.27 6.76 -6.78
C TYR A 21 -10.83 6.93 -7.27
N VAL A 22 -9.86 6.78 -6.38
CA VAL A 22 -8.45 6.68 -6.78
C VAL A 22 -8.24 5.25 -7.24
N THR A 23 -8.37 5.02 -8.56
CA THR A 23 -8.32 3.68 -9.16
C THR A 23 -6.92 3.08 -9.15
N GLU A 24 -5.88 3.93 -9.17
CA GLU A 24 -4.49 3.49 -9.12
C GLU A 24 -3.65 4.50 -8.34
N ASN A 25 -2.90 4.01 -7.36
CA ASN A 25 -1.78 4.73 -6.77
C ASN A 25 -0.75 3.72 -6.27
N GLY A 26 0.50 3.88 -6.65
CA GLY A 26 1.54 2.88 -6.40
C GLY A 26 2.93 3.47 -6.32
N TYR A 27 3.86 2.67 -5.81
CA TYR A 27 5.28 3.01 -5.69
C TYR A 27 6.15 1.82 -6.06
N ASN A 28 7.08 2.06 -6.99
CA ASN A 28 8.12 1.10 -7.37
C ASN A 28 9.39 1.36 -6.53
N PRO A 29 9.72 0.48 -5.56
CA PRO A 29 10.93 0.63 -4.78
C PRO A 29 12.17 0.44 -5.65
N LYS A 30 13.19 1.26 -5.40
CA LYS A 30 14.50 1.13 -6.05
C LYS A 30 15.42 0.30 -5.17
N GLY A 31 16.12 -0.68 -5.75
CA GLY A 31 17.14 -1.47 -5.06
C GLY A 31 16.72 -2.88 -4.67
N ARG A 32 17.54 -3.55 -3.85
CA ARG A 32 17.50 -5.02 -3.65
C ARG A 32 16.45 -5.51 -2.66
N SER A 33 15.89 -4.64 -1.81
CA SER A 33 14.99 -5.07 -0.73
C SER A 33 13.52 -5.07 -1.15
N LEU A 34 13.19 -5.89 -2.16
CA LEU A 34 11.85 -5.95 -2.73
C LEU A 34 10.79 -6.52 -1.78
N LEU A 35 11.21 -7.30 -0.77
CA LEU A 35 10.29 -7.89 0.23
C LEU A 35 10.05 -6.98 1.43
N LEU A 36 11.01 -6.14 1.84
CA LEU A 36 10.86 -5.28 3.03
C LEU A 36 10.23 -3.93 2.72
N ASP A 37 10.48 -3.39 1.53
CA ASP A 37 9.79 -2.24 0.92
C ASP A 37 9.24 -1.12 1.85
N PRO A 38 10.00 -0.62 2.84
CA PRO A 38 9.50 0.35 3.81
C PRO A 38 9.10 1.68 3.15
N ASP A 39 9.79 2.05 2.07
CA ASP A 39 9.47 3.24 1.29
C ASP A 39 8.06 3.18 0.68
N ARG A 40 7.55 1.98 0.34
CA ARG A 40 6.18 1.83 -0.15
C ARG A 40 5.16 2.11 0.96
N ILE A 41 5.46 1.71 2.19
CA ILE A 41 4.61 1.99 3.36
C ILE A 41 4.53 3.50 3.60
N GLU A 42 5.68 4.17 3.65
CA GLU A 42 5.73 5.62 3.85
C GLU A 42 5.07 6.38 2.70
N TYR A 43 5.23 5.90 1.46
CA TYR A 43 4.49 6.41 0.31
C TYR A 43 2.97 6.32 0.52
N TYR A 44 2.43 5.13 0.86
CA TYR A 44 1.00 4.96 1.05
C TYR A 44 0.46 5.78 2.22
N LYS A 45 1.16 5.82 3.36
CA LYS A 45 0.77 6.69 4.50
C LYS A 45 0.61 8.14 4.06
N ALA A 46 1.60 8.67 3.33
CA ALA A 46 1.59 10.06 2.90
C ALA A 46 0.47 10.36 1.87
N TYR A 47 0.21 9.47 0.92
CA TYR A 47 -0.84 9.66 -0.09
C TYR A 47 -2.26 9.50 0.48
N LEU A 48 -2.47 8.54 1.38
CA LEU A 48 -3.73 8.37 2.10
C LEU A 48 -4.01 9.56 3.03
N ALA A 49 -2.97 10.11 3.68
CA ALA A 49 -3.10 11.33 4.49
C ALA A 49 -3.49 12.54 3.63
N ALA A 50 -2.89 12.70 2.45
CA ALA A 50 -3.22 13.77 1.51
C ALA A 50 -4.65 13.64 0.96
N LEU A 51 -5.08 12.42 0.59
CA LEU A 51 -6.46 12.14 0.18
C LEU A 51 -7.45 12.48 1.31
N SER A 52 -7.13 12.05 2.54
CA SER A 52 -7.94 12.35 3.72
C SER A 52 -8.05 13.86 3.99
N LYS A 53 -6.99 14.63 3.71
CA LYS A 53 -7.03 16.10 3.81
C LYS A 53 -7.96 16.72 2.77
N ALA A 54 -7.95 16.23 1.53
CA ALA A 54 -8.90 16.67 0.51
C ALA A 54 -10.36 16.31 0.88
N MET A 55 -10.59 15.12 1.43
CA MET A 55 -11.91 14.71 1.94
C MET A 55 -12.41 15.63 3.05
N ARG A 56 -11.53 16.04 3.99
CA ARG A 56 -11.88 17.03 5.04
C ARG A 56 -12.26 18.40 4.48
N LYS A 57 -11.88 18.72 3.24
CA LYS A 57 -12.27 19.94 2.54
C LYS A 57 -13.57 19.81 1.73
N GLY A 58 -14.22 18.64 1.76
CA GLY A 58 -15.51 18.39 1.09
C GLY A 58 -15.44 17.50 -0.15
N ALA A 59 -14.25 17.07 -0.58
CA ALA A 59 -14.13 16.17 -1.72
C ALA A 59 -14.76 14.78 -1.42
N GLN A 60 -15.60 14.29 -2.34
CA GLN A 60 -16.34 13.03 -2.17
C GLN A 60 -15.55 11.82 -2.67
N ALA A 61 -14.37 11.59 -2.11
CA ALA A 61 -13.60 10.38 -2.40
C ALA A 61 -14.17 9.18 -1.63
N LYS A 62 -14.53 8.10 -2.34
CA LYS A 62 -15.18 6.91 -1.77
C LYS A 62 -14.36 5.63 -1.88
N GLY A 63 -13.24 5.65 -2.60
CA GLY A 63 -12.37 4.49 -2.67
C GLY A 63 -10.95 4.83 -3.11
N TYR A 64 -10.06 3.91 -2.77
CA TYR A 64 -8.64 3.97 -3.04
C TYR A 64 -8.13 2.56 -3.31
N PHE A 65 -7.43 2.40 -4.42
CA PHE A 65 -6.91 1.13 -4.90
C PHE A 65 -5.40 1.21 -5.07
N ALA A 66 -4.69 0.34 -4.35
CA ALA A 66 -3.25 0.20 -4.44
C ALA A 66 -2.88 -0.40 -5.80
N TRP A 67 -2.06 0.31 -6.58
CA TRP A 67 -1.36 -0.26 -7.71
C TRP A 67 -0.03 -0.85 -7.19
N SER A 68 0.15 -2.16 -7.17
CA SER A 68 -0.79 -3.21 -7.63
C SER A 68 -0.95 -4.31 -6.59
N PHE A 69 -1.88 -5.24 -6.83
CA PHE A 69 -2.02 -6.41 -5.97
C PHE A 69 -0.74 -7.25 -5.94
N MET A 70 -0.12 -7.51 -7.10
CA MET A 70 1.08 -8.34 -7.22
C MET A 70 2.00 -7.80 -8.32
N ASP A 71 3.29 -8.11 -8.20
CA ASP A 71 4.27 -7.71 -9.21
C ASP A 71 3.87 -8.27 -10.57
N ASN A 72 3.73 -7.38 -11.56
CA ASN A 72 3.20 -7.69 -12.88
C ASN A 72 4.21 -7.29 -13.97
N PHE A 73 3.78 -7.31 -15.23
CA PHE A 73 4.54 -6.79 -16.35
C PHE A 73 4.22 -5.30 -16.50
N GLU A 74 5.21 -4.45 -16.26
CA GLU A 74 5.09 -2.99 -16.24
C GLU A 74 5.48 -2.39 -17.61
N TRP A 75 4.72 -2.76 -18.64
CA TRP A 75 4.81 -2.18 -19.97
C TRP A 75 6.26 -2.12 -20.50
N LEU A 76 6.80 -0.92 -20.72
CA LEU A 76 8.15 -0.70 -21.24
C LEU A 76 9.27 -1.11 -20.25
N GLN A 77 8.95 -1.24 -18.95
CA GLN A 77 9.89 -1.71 -17.93
C GLN A 77 9.89 -3.23 -17.78
N GLY A 78 9.02 -3.94 -18.51
CA GLY A 78 8.89 -5.40 -18.41
C GLY A 78 8.70 -5.85 -16.97
N TYR A 79 9.50 -6.80 -16.51
CA TYR A 79 9.42 -7.34 -15.14
C TYR A 79 10.33 -6.64 -14.12
N GLU A 80 10.98 -5.53 -14.50
CA GLU A 80 11.82 -4.76 -13.58
C GLU A 80 10.98 -3.89 -12.62
N GLY A 81 9.73 -3.59 -12.99
CA GLY A 81 8.77 -2.88 -12.15
C GLY A 81 8.21 -3.76 -11.03
N ALA A 82 8.38 -3.34 -9.78
CA ALA A 82 7.93 -4.08 -8.60
C ALA A 82 6.88 -3.29 -7.79
N TYR A 83 5.78 -2.88 -8.45
CA TYR A 83 4.69 -2.10 -7.83
C TYR A 83 3.79 -2.91 -6.90
N GLY A 84 3.82 -4.24 -6.99
CA GLY A 84 2.86 -5.09 -6.29
C GLY A 84 3.09 -5.17 -4.80
N LEU A 85 2.01 -5.31 -4.03
CA LEU A 85 2.07 -5.69 -2.61
C LEU A 85 2.63 -7.11 -2.43
N TYR A 86 2.46 -7.98 -3.42
CA TYR A 86 3.01 -9.33 -3.44
C TYR A 86 4.14 -9.45 -4.46
N TYR A 87 5.27 -9.99 -4.01
CA TYR A 87 6.33 -10.43 -4.91
C TYR A 87 5.88 -11.68 -5.68
N VAL A 88 6.29 -11.80 -6.94
CA VAL A 88 6.02 -12.98 -7.77
C VAL A 88 7.33 -13.58 -8.25
N ASN A 89 7.63 -14.81 -7.84
CA ASN A 89 8.75 -15.56 -8.40
C ASN A 89 8.43 -15.89 -9.86
N ARG A 90 9.24 -15.41 -10.81
CA ARG A 90 8.95 -15.55 -12.25
C ARG A 90 9.21 -16.94 -12.81
N THR A 91 9.94 -17.78 -12.08
CA THR A 91 10.19 -19.18 -12.47
C THR A 91 9.10 -20.10 -11.90
N THR A 92 8.75 -19.94 -10.63
CA THR A 92 7.80 -20.85 -9.94
C THR A 92 6.37 -20.32 -9.89
N LEU A 93 6.16 -19.03 -10.19
CA LEU A 93 4.90 -18.30 -10.02
C LEU A 93 4.41 -18.22 -8.57
N GLU A 94 5.24 -18.56 -7.59
CA GLU A 94 4.92 -18.38 -6.18
C GLU A 94 4.73 -16.89 -5.84
N ARG A 95 3.76 -16.59 -4.96
CA ARG A 95 3.49 -15.23 -4.49
C ARG A 95 3.87 -15.11 -3.03
N THR A 96 4.73 -14.15 -2.72
CA THR A 96 5.19 -13.87 -1.36
C THR A 96 4.70 -12.49 -0.95
N PRO A 97 3.95 -12.35 0.16
CA PRO A 97 3.56 -11.04 0.65
C PRO A 97 4.79 -10.22 1.03
N LYS A 98 4.83 -8.97 0.62
CA LYS A 98 5.84 -8.01 1.10
C LYS A 98 5.39 -7.41 2.44
N VAL A 99 6.29 -6.74 3.16
CA VAL A 99 5.95 -6.07 4.42
C VAL A 99 4.83 -5.05 4.22
N SER A 100 4.84 -4.33 3.08
CA SER A 100 3.75 -3.42 2.71
C SER A 100 2.39 -4.11 2.55
N ALA A 101 2.32 -5.40 2.19
CA ALA A 101 1.05 -6.14 2.13
C ALA A 101 0.44 -6.35 3.51
N SER A 102 1.26 -6.77 4.48
CA SER A 102 0.84 -6.93 5.88
C SER A 102 0.39 -5.60 6.47
N TRP A 103 1.19 -4.54 6.29
CA TRP A 103 0.82 -3.20 6.74
C TRP A 103 -0.50 -2.72 6.13
N TYR A 104 -0.70 -2.92 4.82
CA TYR A 104 -1.93 -2.48 4.15
C TYR A 104 -3.16 -3.26 4.63
N ALA A 105 -3.01 -4.55 4.91
CA ALA A 105 -4.06 -5.37 5.49
C ALA A 105 -4.46 -4.89 6.90
N ASP A 106 -3.48 -4.61 7.76
CA ASP A 106 -3.71 -4.09 9.12
C ASP A 106 -4.36 -2.71 9.08
N PHE A 107 -3.88 -1.82 8.22
CA PHE A 107 -4.48 -0.50 8.00
C PHE A 107 -5.96 -0.59 7.61
N ILE A 108 -6.33 -1.51 6.73
CA ILE A 108 -7.74 -1.73 6.33
C ILE A 108 -8.54 -2.32 7.51
N ALA A 109 -7.97 -3.29 8.23
CA ALA A 109 -8.63 -3.97 9.35
C ALA A 109 -8.93 -3.01 10.50
N ASP A 110 -7.99 -2.12 10.86
CA ASP A 110 -8.16 -1.12 11.91
C ASP A 110 -9.25 -0.09 11.62
N ARG A 111 -9.59 0.12 10.34
CA ARG A 111 -10.66 1.03 9.92
C ARG A 111 -12.02 0.37 9.78
N ARG A 112 -12.12 -0.95 9.99
CA ARG A 112 -13.43 -1.57 10.20
C ARG A 112 -13.99 -1.06 11.53
N PRO A 113 -15.26 -0.66 11.61
CA PRO A 113 -15.89 -0.35 12.89
C PRO A 113 -15.72 -1.55 13.82
N ARG A 114 -14.81 -1.46 14.79
CA ARG A 114 -14.70 -2.46 15.84
C ARG A 114 -15.92 -2.26 16.71
N ASN A 115 -16.83 -3.24 16.73
CA ASN A 115 -17.87 -3.30 17.75
C ASN A 115 -17.17 -3.47 19.12
N GLY A 116 -16.84 -2.35 19.78
CA GLY A 116 -16.44 -2.30 21.19
C GLY A 116 -14.96 -2.49 21.57
N GLY A 117 -13.97 -2.11 20.75
CA GLY A 117 -12.54 -2.29 21.11
C GLY A 117 -11.64 -1.07 20.85
N THR A 118 -10.85 -0.69 21.87
CA THR A 118 -9.91 0.44 21.93
C THR A 118 -8.96 0.55 20.72
N SER A 119 -8.70 1.79 20.30
CA SER A 119 -7.79 2.17 19.21
C SER A 119 -6.33 1.81 19.54
N THR A 120 -5.69 1.01 18.70
CA THR A 120 -4.26 0.69 18.80
C THR A 120 -3.43 1.80 18.15
N ASN A 121 -2.42 2.30 18.87
CA ASN A 121 -1.52 3.36 18.39
C ASN A 121 -0.43 2.76 17.49
N LEU A 122 -0.42 3.14 16.20
CA LEU A 122 0.45 2.56 15.17
C LEU A 122 1.89 3.13 15.13
N ASN A 123 2.26 4.00 16.07
CA ASN A 123 3.64 4.49 16.19
C ASN A 123 4.62 3.46 16.77
N GLN A 124 4.21 2.20 16.99
CA GLN A 124 4.99 1.22 17.77
C GLN A 124 5.47 -0.01 16.99
N PHE A 125 5.10 -0.21 15.73
CA PHE A 125 5.57 -1.38 14.98
C PHE A 125 7.03 -1.20 14.54
N SER A 126 7.94 -1.92 15.20
CA SER A 126 9.34 -2.04 14.81
C SER A 126 9.46 -2.99 13.62
N LEU A 127 10.33 -2.66 12.65
CA LEU A 127 10.63 -3.52 11.49
C LEU A 127 11.09 -4.94 11.91
N SER A 128 11.61 -5.11 13.13
CA SER A 128 12.01 -6.40 13.70
C SER A 128 10.84 -7.33 14.04
N GLU A 129 9.62 -6.82 14.18
CA GLU A 129 8.45 -7.61 14.60
C GLU A 129 7.72 -8.24 13.42
N VAL A 130 7.91 -7.70 12.21
CA VAL A 130 7.24 -8.17 10.99
C VAL A 130 8.03 -9.29 10.29
N VAL A 131 9.33 -9.38 10.53
CA VAL A 131 10.21 -10.41 9.93
C VAL A 131 10.43 -11.54 10.91
N LYS A 132 9.61 -12.60 10.86
CA LYS A 132 9.98 -13.88 11.48
C LYS A 132 11.06 -14.53 10.60
N PRO A 133 12.23 -14.93 11.15
CA PRO A 133 13.23 -15.65 10.37
C PRO A 133 12.63 -16.98 9.89
N ALA A 134 12.87 -17.30 8.61
CA ALA A 134 12.53 -18.60 8.06
C ALA A 134 13.20 -19.68 8.91
N THR A 135 12.41 -20.55 9.53
CA THR A 135 12.92 -21.71 10.26
C THR A 135 13.66 -22.60 9.26
N SER A 136 14.98 -22.72 9.44
CA SER A 136 15.80 -23.68 8.71
C SER A 136 15.38 -25.10 9.09
N THR A 137 14.64 -25.78 8.22
CA THR A 137 14.51 -27.24 8.26
C THR A 137 15.83 -27.83 7.79
N THR A 138 16.74 -28.08 8.73
CA THR A 138 17.89 -28.95 8.50
C THR A 138 17.40 -30.38 8.29
N SER A 139 17.63 -30.86 7.07
CA SER A 139 17.72 -32.26 6.67
C SER A 139 18.38 -33.13 7.75
N LYS A 140 17.76 -34.28 8.06
CA LYS A 140 18.48 -35.43 8.61
C LYS A 140 18.60 -36.46 7.49
N ALA A 141 19.87 -36.82 7.24
CA ALA A 141 20.29 -37.98 6.46
C ALA A 141 19.84 -39.29 7.13
#